data_AF-A0A537WC39-F1
#
_entry.id   AF-A0A537WC39-F1
#
_cell.length_a   1.000
_cell.length_b   1.000
_cell.length_c   1.000
_cell.angle_alpha   90.00
_cell.angle_beta   90.00
_cell.angle_gamma   90.00
#
_symmetry.space_group_name_H-M   'P 1'
#
loop_
_entity.id
_entity.type
_entity.pdbx_description
1 polymer ?
#
loop_
_entity_poly.entity_id
_entity_poly.type
_entity_poly.pdbx_seq_one_letter_code
_entity_poly.pdbx_strand_id
1 'polypeptide(L)' 'GKPAPDAYLEAARRLGVEPSRCVAVEDSTNGIRSAHAAGMRVIAIPNPAFPPPDEVLALAAVVLESIAALEPSVVDG' A
#
# COMPACT_ATOMS: atom_id res chain seq x y z
N GLY A 1 -1.48 -5.29 -14.70
CA GLY A 1 -1.12 -5.83 -13.38
C GLY A 1 -0.12 -4.89 -12.71
N LYS A 2 0.13 -5.03 -11.41
CA LYS A 2 1.10 -4.21 -10.67
C LYS A 2 2.43 -4.14 -11.44
N PRO A 3 3.05 -2.96 -11.64
CA PRO A 3 2.86 -1.72 -10.88
C PRO A 3 1.75 -0.78 -11.39
N ALA A 4 1.00 -1.14 -12.44
CA ALA A 4 -0.13 -0.32 -12.88
C ALA A 4 -1.23 -0.27 -11.79
N PRO A 5 -1.93 0.87 -11.58
CA PRO A 5 -2.83 1.09 -10.44
C PRO A 5 -4.22 0.47 -10.60
N ASP A 6 -4.52 -0.15 -11.75
CA ASP A 6 -5.86 -0.57 -12.17
C ASP A 6 -6.60 -1.41 -11.12
N ALA A 7 -5.89 -2.31 -10.43
CA ALA A 7 -6.48 -3.18 -9.42
C ALA A 7 -6.98 -2.40 -8.19
N TYR A 8 -6.22 -1.39 -7.76
CA TYR A 8 -6.59 -0.55 -6.63
C TYR A 8 -7.71 0.43 -7.00
N LEU A 9 -7.64 1.03 -8.18
CA LEU A 9 -8.70 1.91 -8.69
C LEU A 9 -10.02 1.14 -8.85
N GLU A 10 -9.98 -0.08 -9.38
CA GLU A 10 -11.16 -0.93 -9.50
C GLU A 10 -11.71 -1.36 -8.13
N ALA A 11 -10.85 -1.65 -7.16
CA ALA A 11 -11.27 -1.96 -5.79
C ALA A 11 -12.01 -0.77 -5.14
N ALA A 12 -11.42 0.44 -5.21
CA ALA A 12 -12.04 1.66 -4.71
C ALA A 12 -13.39 1.95 -5.40
N ARG A 13 -13.44 1.80 -6.73
CA ARG A 13 -14.67 1.97 -7.53
C ARG A 13 -15.77 1.00 -7.09
N ARG A 14 -15.44 -0.28 -6.85
CA ARG A 14 -16.41 -1.28 -6.38
C ARG A 14 -16.91 -1.01 -4.97
N LEU A 15 -16.07 -0.44 -4.12
CA LEU A 15 -16.42 -0.04 -2.76
C LEU A 15 -17.16 1.31 -2.70
N GLY A 16 -17.22 2.06 -3.80
CA GLY A 16 -17.88 3.37 -3.87
C GLY A 16 -17.15 4.43 -3.04
N VAL A 17 -15.83 4.32 -2.89
CA VAL A 17 -14.99 5.25 -2.13
C VAL A 17 -13.89 5.83 -3.02
N GLU A 18 -13.49 7.06 -2.72
CA GLU A 18 -12.35 7.70 -3.38
C GLU A 18 -11.05 6.98 -2.99
N PRO A 19 -10.10 6.76 -3.92
CA PRO A 19 -8.80 6.14 -3.61
C PRO A 19 -8.02 6.85 -2.50
N SER A 20 -8.13 8.19 -2.43
CA SER A 20 -7.50 8.99 -1.36
C SER A 20 -8.06 8.74 0.04
N ARG A 21 -9.21 8.06 0.14
CA ARG A 21 -9.81 7.58 1.39
C ARG A 21 -9.56 6.10 1.64
N CYS A 22 -8.70 5.47 0.83
CA CYS A 22 -8.29 4.08 1.00
C CYS A 22 -6.87 3.99 1.56
N VAL A 23 -6.64 2.92 2.31
CA VAL A 23 -5.31 2.49 2.73
C VAL A 23 -5.03 1.14 2.08
N ALA A 24 -3.89 1.04 1.41
CA ALA A 24 -3.40 -0.19 0.81
C ALA A 24 -2.31 -0.81 1.70
N VAL A 25 -2.41 -2.11 1.97
CA VAL A 25 -1.37 -2.88 2.66
C VAL A 25 -0.60 -3.69 1.61
N GLU A 26 0.72 -3.50 1.52
CA GLU A 26 1.56 -4.10 0.47
C GLU A 26 2.90 -4.62 0.98
N ASP A 27 3.40 -5.69 0.38
CA ASP A 27 4.66 -6.35 0.77
C ASP A 27 5.78 -6.22 -0.27
N SER A 28 5.44 -5.79 -1.50
CA SER A 28 6.32 -5.89 -2.67
C SER A 28 6.51 -4.55 -3.39
N THR A 29 7.64 -4.41 -4.09
CA THR A 29 7.98 -3.21 -4.88
C THR A 29 6.88 -2.80 -5.86
N ASN A 30 6.38 -3.76 -6.65
CA ASN A 30 5.34 -3.48 -7.64
C ASN A 30 4.02 -3.11 -6.98
N GLY A 31 3.74 -3.70 -5.82
CA GLY A 31 2.56 -3.41 -5.04
C GLY A 31 2.53 -1.99 -4.49
N ILE A 32 3.58 -1.62 -3.77
CA ILE A 32 3.74 -0.27 -3.20
C ILE A 32 3.63 0.79 -4.30
N ARG A 33 4.29 0.60 -5.44
CA ARG A 33 4.18 1.51 -6.60
C ARG A 33 2.76 1.60 -7.14
N SER A 34 2.06 0.47 -7.25
CA SER A 34 0.69 0.41 -7.76
C SER A 34 -0.29 1.15 -6.85
N ALA A 35 -0.21 0.91 -5.54
CA ALA A 35 -1.07 1.58 -4.56
C ALA A 35 -0.80 3.08 -4.47
N HIS A 36 0.48 3.48 -4.43
CA HIS A 36 0.87 4.89 -4.45
C HIS A 36 0.40 5.59 -5.74
N ALA A 37 0.57 4.95 -6.91
CA ALA A 37 0.09 5.50 -8.19
C ALA A 37 -1.45 5.60 -8.27
N ALA A 38 -2.18 4.79 -7.51
CA ALA A 38 -3.63 4.89 -7.37
C ALA A 38 -4.07 6.06 -6.47
N GLY A 39 -3.13 6.78 -5.85
CA GLY A 39 -3.43 7.88 -4.92
C GLY A 39 -3.87 7.41 -3.53
N MET A 40 -3.61 6.15 -3.18
CA MET A 40 -3.92 5.59 -1.86
C MET A 40 -2.78 5.83 -0.87
N ARG A 41 -3.10 5.93 0.41
CA ARG A 41 -2.10 5.80 1.48
C ARG A 41 -1.58 4.36 1.51
N VAL A 42 -0.27 4.18 1.62
CA VAL A 42 0.34 2.83 1.62
C VAL A 42 0.92 2.52 2.99
N ILE A 43 0.58 1.35 3.53
CA ILE A 43 1.25 0.70 4.65
C ILE A 43 2.06 -0.47 4.07
N ALA A 44 3.38 -0.40 4.16
CA ALA A 44 4.25 -1.45 3.69
C ALA A 44 4.53 -2.48 4.80
N ILE A 45 4.48 -3.76 4.45
CA ILE A 45 4.88 -4.89 5.30
C ILE A 45 5.85 -5.76 4.48
N PRO A 46 7.11 -5.33 4.30
CA PRO A 46 8.04 -5.93 3.35
C PRO A 46 8.25 -7.43 3.56
N ASN A 47 8.23 -8.20 2.48
CA ASN A 47 8.66 -9.60 2.53
C ASN A 47 10.19 -9.66 2.72
N PRO A 48 10.72 -10.23 3.82
CA PRO A 48 12.16 -10.25 4.07
C PRO A 48 12.98 -11.02 3.02
N ALA A 49 12.36 -11.96 2.30
CA ALA A 49 13.02 -12.70 1.23
C ALA A 49 13.21 -11.85 -0.05
N PHE A 50 12.38 -10.82 -0.24
CA PHE A 50 12.37 -9.94 -1.41
C PHE A 50 12.08 -8.50 -0.99
N PRO A 51 12.99 -7.87 -0.21
CA PRO A 51 12.74 -6.55 0.33
C PRO A 51 12.62 -5.52 -0.80
N PRO A 52 11.62 -4.63 -0.76
CA PRO A 52 11.58 -3.49 -1.66
C PRO A 52 12.79 -2.58 -1.44
N PRO A 53 13.29 -1.91 -2.48
CA PRO A 53 14.32 -0.89 -2.34
C PRO A 53 13.84 0.27 -1.43
N ASP A 54 14.77 0.91 -0.74
CA ASP A 54 14.48 2.02 0.19
C ASP A 54 13.72 3.16 -0.49
N GLU A 55 14.03 3.49 -1.76
CA GLU A 55 13.33 4.53 -2.50
C GLU A 55 11.86 4.17 -2.80
N VAL A 56 11.51 2.89 -2.79
CA VAL A 56 10.13 2.42 -2.92
C VAL A 56 9.45 2.41 -1.56
N LEU A 57 10.13 2.02 -0.49
CA LEU A 57 9.61 2.11 0.88
C LEU A 57 9.29 3.56 1.27
N ALA A 58 10.03 4.53 0.75
CA ALA A 58 9.74 5.96 0.94
C ALA A 58 8.38 6.43 0.36
N LEU A 59 7.75 5.62 -0.50
CA LEU A 59 6.38 5.87 -0.98
C LEU A 59 5.31 5.41 0.03
N ALA A 60 5.69 4.61 1.02
CA ALA A 60 4.79 4.17 2.08
C ALA A 60 4.73 5.21 3.19
N ALA A 61 3.53 5.42 3.73
CA ALA A 61 3.34 6.30 4.86
C ALA A 61 3.82 5.66 6.18
N VAL A 62 3.75 4.33 6.26
CA VAL A 62 4.24 3.53 7.39
C VAL A 62 4.86 2.24 6.85
N VAL A 63 5.96 1.81 7.45
CA VAL A 63 6.56 0.49 7.23
C VAL A 63 6.45 -0.31 8.53
N LEU A 64 5.84 -1.48 8.48
CA LEU A 64 5.70 -2.39 9.61
C LEU A 64 6.52 -3.65 9.37
N GLU A 65 7.03 -4.25 10.44
CA GLU A 65 7.77 -5.52 10.37
C GLU A 65 6.83 -6.73 10.19
N SER A 66 5.56 -6.59 10.55
CA SER A 66 4.58 -7.68 10.52
C SER A 66 3.15 -7.15 10.46
N ILE A 67 2.25 -7.93 9.87
CA ILE A 67 0.80 -7.66 9.91
C ILE A 67 0.23 -7.69 11.33
N ALA A 68 0.91 -8.35 12.28
CA ALA A 68 0.53 -8.34 13.68
C ALA A 68 0.62 -6.94 14.32
N ALA A 69 1.40 -6.02 13.72
CA ALA A 69 1.51 -4.63 14.16
C ALA A 69 0.49 -3.68 13.48
N LEU A 70 -0.41 -4.21 12.64
CA LEU A 70 -1.43 -3.40 11.97
C LEU A 70 -2.61 -3.13 12.92
N GLU A 71 -2.60 -1.96 13.53
CA GLU A 71 -3.65 -1.47 14.43
C GLU A 71 -4.48 -0.34 13.77
N PRO A 72 -5.73 -0.08 14.21
CA PRO A 72 -6.55 1.00 13.67
C PRO A 72 -5.86 2.37 13.65
N SER A 73 -5.07 2.67 14.69
CA SER A 73 -4.28 3.90 14.81
C SER A 73 -3.27 4.09 13.67
N VAL A 74 -2.77 3.01 13.07
CA VAL A 74 -1.85 3.04 11.93
C VAL A 74 -2.59 3.36 10.63
N VAL A 75 -3.83 2.91 10.52
CA VAL A 75 -4.72 3.13 9.36
C VAL A 75 -5.24 4.57 9.33
N ASP A 76 -5.58 5.12 10.50
CA ASP A 76 -6.20 6.44 10.63
C ASP A 76 -5.23 7.64 10.52
N GLY A 77 -3.92 7.38 10.40
CA GLY A 77 -2.86 8.40 10.42
C GLY A 77 -2.60 9.15 9.10
#